data_AF-A0A9Q0XNF3-F1
#
_entry.id   AF-A0A9Q0XNF3-F1
#
_cell.length_a   1.000
_cell.length_b   1.000
_cell.length_c   1.000
_cell.angle_alpha   90.00
_cell.angle_beta   90.00
_cell.angle_gamma   90.00
#
_symmetry.space_group_name_H-M   'P 1'
#
loop_
_entity.id
_entity.type
_entity.pdbx_description
1 polymer ?
#
loop_
_entity_poly.entity_id
_entity_poly.type
_entity_poly.pdbx_seq_one_letter_code
_entity_poly.pdbx_strand_id
1 'polypeptide(L)'
;MDLGIYLNTSPLEKGCWKKPWVLYKGPSGYSDLAICEEGESLVFGCLFECGVSSACEEIAFQLFKDIDLLRKVTEGCLCPETPSEASHS
;
A
#
# COMPACT_ATOMS: atom_id res chain seq x y z
N MET A 1 11.55 -7.17 5.34
CA MET A 1 11.15 -6.08 4.43
C MET A 1 9.66 -6.06 4.48
N ASP A 2 9.05 -4.92 4.81
CA ASP A 2 7.61 -4.83 4.95
C ASP A 2 6.91 -4.99 3.59
N LEU A 3 5.76 -5.65 3.57
CA LEU A 3 4.92 -5.79 2.38
C LEU A 3 4.03 -4.55 2.24
N GLY A 4 4.10 -3.89 1.08
CA GLY A 4 3.34 -2.67 0.80
C GLY A 4 2.48 -2.79 -0.46
N ILE A 5 1.29 -2.17 -0.43
CA ILE A 5 0.41 -2.00 -1.58
C ILE A 5 0.63 -0.62 -2.19
N TYR A 6 0.97 -0.59 -3.47
CA TYR A 6 1.09 0.63 -4.26
C TYR A 6 -0.16 0.84 -5.12
N LEU A 7 -0.63 2.08 -5.18
CA LEU A 7 -1.75 2.47 -6.02
C LEU A 7 -1.31 3.46 -7.09
N ASN A 8 -1.71 3.21 -8.33
CA ASN A 8 -1.60 4.16 -9.44
C ASN A 8 -2.99 4.35 -10.08
N THR A 9 -3.56 5.54 -9.93
CA THR A 9 -4.86 5.90 -10.51
C THR A 9 -4.75 6.43 -11.95
N SER A 10 -3.51 6.66 -12.42
CA SER A 10 -3.18 7.12 -13.78
C SER A 10 -2.08 6.22 -14.38
N PRO A 11 -2.37 4.93 -14.66
CA PRO A 11 -1.35 3.92 -14.99
C PRO A 11 -0.52 4.23 -16.25
N LEU A 12 -1.03 5.08 -17.14
CA LEU A 12 -0.32 5.51 -18.36
C LEU A 12 0.65 6.67 -18.11
N GLU A 13 0.52 7.36 -16.97
CA GLU A 13 1.38 8.47 -16.59
C GLU A 13 2.55 7.98 -15.73
N LYS A 14 3.76 8.38 -16.12
CA LYS A 14 4.97 8.02 -15.39
C LYS A 14 5.01 8.76 -14.05
N GLY A 15 5.37 8.05 -12.99
CA GLY A 15 5.58 8.64 -11.67
C GLY A 15 4.31 8.85 -10.85
N CYS A 16 3.14 8.39 -11.32
CA CYS A 16 1.86 8.55 -10.61
C CYS A 16 1.58 7.45 -9.55
N TRP A 17 2.59 6.68 -9.16
CA TRP A 17 2.50 5.73 -8.06
C TRP A 17 2.51 6.48 -6.72
N LYS A 18 1.50 6.25 -5.88
CA LYS A 18 1.45 6.80 -4.51
C LYS A 18 2.42 6.04 -3.59
N LYS A 19 2.80 6.67 -2.46
CA LYS A 19 3.55 6.00 -1.39
C LYS A 19 2.78 4.74 -0.92
N PRO A 20 3.45 3.63 -0.58
CA PRO A 20 2.75 2.39 -0.30
C PRO A 20 1.99 2.46 1.03
N TRP A 21 0.84 1.80 1.08
CA TRP A 21 0.25 1.38 2.35
C TRP A 21 0.92 0.08 2.79
N VAL A 22 1.51 0.07 3.99
CA VAL A 22 2.09 -1.16 4.58
C VAL A 22 0.96 -2.11 4.97
N LEU A 23 0.83 -3.21 4.22
CA LEU A 23 -0.16 -4.26 4.46
C LEU A 23 0.32 -5.18 5.60
N TYR A 24 1.60 -5.56 5.57
CA TYR A 24 2.22 -6.38 6.61
C TYR A 24 3.60 -5.85 6.98
N LYS A 25 3.85 -5.75 8.29
CA LYS A 25 5.13 -5.30 8.84
C LYS A 25 5.96 -6.48 9.32
N GLY A 26 7.19 -6.63 8.82
CA GLY A 26 8.09 -7.74 9.18
C GLY A 26 8.80 -8.37 7.98
N PRO A 27 9.38 -9.56 8.14
CA PRO A 27 9.82 -10.39 7.02
C PRO A 27 8.65 -10.74 6.08
N SER A 28 8.78 -10.34 4.81
CA SER A 28 7.84 -10.69 3.75
C SER A 28 8.60 -11.09 2.48
N GLY A 29 8.02 -12.01 1.72
CA GLY A 29 8.59 -12.61 0.51
C GLY A 29 7.72 -12.33 -0.70
N TYR A 30 7.49 -13.35 -1.54
CA TYR A 30 6.63 -13.23 -2.70
C TYR A 30 5.16 -12.99 -2.31
N SER A 31 4.44 -12.30 -3.20
CA SER A 31 3.03 -12.01 -3.05
C SER A 31 2.30 -12.08 -4.39
N ASP A 32 1.01 -12.43 -4.34
CA ASP A 32 0.09 -12.37 -5.46
C ASP A 32 -1.18 -11.59 -5.08
N LEU A 33 -1.77 -10.88 -6.03
CA LEU A 33 -2.93 -10.01 -5.80
C LEU A 33 -4.03 -10.35 -6.81
N ALA A 34 -5.24 -10.58 -6.32
CA ALA A 34 -6.41 -10.87 -7.12
C ALA A 34 -7.59 -9.97 -6.74
N ILE A 35 -8.48 -9.73 -7.69
CA ILE A 35 -9.81 -9.17 -7.41
C ILE A 35 -10.71 -10.35 -7.01
N CYS A 36 -11.28 -10.29 -5.81
CA CYS A 36 -12.15 -11.34 -5.28
C CYS A 36 -13.62 -11.05 -5.54
N GLU A 37 -14.01 -9.77 -5.58
CA GLU A 37 -15.39 -9.35 -5.84
C GLU A 37 -15.40 -8.03 -6.61
N GLU A 38 -16.28 -7.97 -7.61
CA GLU A 38 -16.56 -6.80 -8.43
C GLU A 38 -18.04 -6.44 -8.32
N GLY A 39 -18.35 -5.18 -8.00
CA GLY A 39 -19.71 -4.72 -7.74
C GLY A 39 -19.75 -3.28 -7.27
N GLU A 40 -20.54 -2.99 -6.23
CA GLU A 40 -20.62 -1.64 -5.63
C GLU A 40 -19.30 -1.18 -5.01
N SER A 41 -18.43 -2.11 -4.60
CA SER A 41 -17.07 -1.86 -4.10
C SER A 41 -16.15 -3.01 -4.53
N LEU A 42 -14.93 -2.69 -4.93
CA LEU A 42 -13.92 -3.71 -5.27
C LEU A 42 -13.31 -4.31 -4.01
N VAL A 43 -13.26 -5.63 -3.96
CA VAL A 43 -12.56 -6.39 -2.92
C VAL A 43 -11.33 -7.05 -3.51
N PHE A 44 -10.18 -6.78 -2.90
CA PHE A 44 -8.90 -7.39 -3.27
C PHE A 44 -8.51 -8.44 -2.25
N GLY A 45 -7.94 -9.54 -2.73
CA GLY A 45 -7.26 -10.55 -1.92
C GLY A 45 -5.78 -10.58 -2.24
N CYS A 46 -4.94 -10.56 -1.21
CA CYS A 46 -3.49 -10.69 -1.33
C CYS A 46 -3.02 -11.95 -0.60
N LEU A 47 -2.33 -12.83 -1.31
CA LEU A 47 -1.64 -14.00 -0.76
C LEU A 47 -0.15 -13.69 -0.72
N PHE A 48 0.53 -13.90 0.41
CA PHE A 48 1.93 -13.53 0.54
C PHE A 48 2.71 -14.39 1.55
N GLU A 49 4.00 -14.53 1.30
CA GLU A 49 4.98 -15.17 2.19
C GLU A 49 5.35 -14.22 3.35
N CYS A 50 5.30 -14.70 4.58
CA CYS A 50 5.71 -13.93 5.77
C CYS A 50 6.20 -14.80 6.93
N GLY A 51 6.65 -14.16 8.00
CA GLY A 51 7.05 -14.83 9.24
C GLY A 51 7.66 -13.87 10.25
N VAL A 52 8.19 -14.42 11.34
CA VAL A 52 8.84 -13.65 12.40
C VAL A 52 10.33 -13.52 12.16
N SER A 53 11.00 -14.61 11.75
CA SER A 53 12.46 -14.63 11.54
C SER A 53 12.83 -14.59 10.06
N SER A 54 12.04 -15.25 9.22
CA SER A 54 12.20 -15.29 7.77
C SER A 54 10.85 -15.22 7.05
N ALA A 55 10.87 -14.83 5.78
CA ALA A 55 9.66 -14.74 4.97
C ALA A 55 9.05 -16.11 4.59
N CYS A 56 9.82 -17.20 4.64
CA CYS A 56 9.38 -18.52 4.16
C CYS A 56 8.72 -19.39 5.25
N GLU A 57 8.22 -18.77 6.33
CA GLU A 57 7.61 -19.50 7.46
C GLU A 57 6.12 -19.79 7.22
N GLU A 58 5.41 -18.83 6.64
CA GLU A 58 3.95 -18.89 6.45
C GLU A 58 3.55 -18.28 5.10
N ILE A 59 2.46 -18.80 4.51
CA ILE A 59 1.73 -18.13 3.44
C ILE A 59 0.43 -17.59 4.03
N ALA A 60 0.32 -16.28 4.15
CA ALA A 60 -0.83 -15.58 4.72
C ALA A 60 -1.75 -15.02 3.62
N PHE A 61 -3.03 -14.84 3.96
CA PHE A 61 -4.04 -14.26 3.08
C PHE A 61 -4.73 -13.07 3.76
N GLN A 62 -4.89 -11.95 3.03
CA GLN A 62 -5.59 -10.78 3.54
C GLN A 62 -6.51 -10.16 2.50
N LEU A 63 -7.72 -9.79 2.94
CA LEU A 63 -8.72 -9.08 2.15
C LEU A 63 -8.75 -7.59 2.52
N PHE A 64 -8.92 -6.73 1.53
CA PHE A 64 -9.17 -5.30 1.75
C PHE A 64 -10.01 -4.70 0.61
N LYS A 65 -10.72 -3.62 0.91
CA LYS A 65 -11.57 -2.92 -0.05
C LYS A 65 -10.85 -1.75 -0.70
N ASP A 66 -11.30 -1.37 -1.89
CA ASP A 66 -10.88 -0.15 -2.58
C ASP A 66 -10.97 1.12 -1.73
N ILE A 67 -12.07 1.30 -1.00
CA ILE A 67 -12.29 2.49 -0.15
C ILE A 67 -11.26 2.57 0.99
N ASP A 68 -10.90 1.43 1.57
CA ASP A 68 -9.88 1.36 2.61
C ASP A 68 -8.49 1.62 2.02
N LEU A 69 -8.19 1.03 0.86
CA LEU A 69 -6.97 1.30 0.13
C LEU A 69 -6.84 2.80 -0.14
N LEU A 70 -7.80 3.41 -0.83
CA LEU A 70 -7.80 4.84 -1.19
C LEU A 70 -7.56 5.75 0.00
N ARG A 71 -8.21 5.47 1.14
CA ARG A 71 -8.00 6.19 2.40
C ARG A 71 -6.56 6.05 2.89
N LYS A 72 -6.04 4.82 2.99
CA LYS A 72 -4.69 4.54 3.50
C LYS A 72 -3.57 5.15 2.65
N VAL A 73 -3.66 5.07 1.32
CA VAL A 73 -2.67 5.68 0.41
C VAL A 73 -2.74 7.21 0.40
N THR A 74 -3.89 7.80 0.74
CA THR A 74 -4.05 9.26 0.79
C THR A 74 -3.61 9.84 2.14
N GLU A 75 -3.86 9.14 3.25
CA GLU A 75 -3.34 9.50 4.58
C GLU A 75 -1.79 9.55 4.60
N GLY A 76 -1.12 8.66 3.88
CA GLY A 76 0.34 8.69 3.72
C GLY A 76 0.89 9.84 2.87
N CYS A 77 0.01 10.61 2.20
CA CYS A 77 0.38 11.71 1.30
C CYS A 77 0.42 13.07 2.01
N LEU A 78 -0.23 13.22 3.17
CA LEU A 78 -0.22 14.46 3.97
C LEU A 78 1.13 14.62 4.69
N CYS A 79 2.15 15.12 3.99
CA CYS A 79 3.24 15.82 4.64
C CYS A 79 2.74 17.24 4.98
N PRO A 80 2.98 17.78 6.19
CA PRO A 80 2.67 19.17 6.45
C PRO A 80 3.56 20.05 5.58
N GLU A 81 2.95 20.89 4.74
CA GLU A 81 3.65 22.00 4.09
C GLU A 81 4.21 22.89 5.20
N THR A 82 5.54 22.94 5.33
CA THR A 82 6.19 23.90 6.22
C THR A 82 6.17 25.26 5.52
N PRO A 83 5.73 26.36 6.18
CA PRO A 83 5.81 27.68 5.58
C PRO A 83 7.27 28.06 5.38
N SER A 84 7.61 28.50 4.17
CA SER A 84 8.91 29.11 3.85
C SER A 84 9.17 30.30 4.78
N GLU A 85 10.11 30.17 5.72
CA GLU A 85 10.65 31.33 6.45
C GLU A 85 11.44 32.20 5.48
N ALA A 86 10.81 33.27 5.00
CA ALA A 86 11.52 34.42 4.45
C ALA A 86 12.22 35.15 5.59
N SER A 87 13.51 34.86 5.80
CA SER A 87 14.38 35.71 6.62
C SER A 87 15.07 36.73 5.72
N HIS A 88 14.43 37.90 5.58
CA HIS A 88 15.14 39.13 5.26
C HIS A 88 15.67 39.72 6.57
N SER A 89 16.99 39.84 6.70
CA SER A 89 17.69 40.91 7.42
C SER A 89 19.15 40.91 6.99
#